data_AF-A0A8S3Y8V6-F1
#
_entry.id   AF-A0A8S3Y8V6-F1
#
_cell.length_a   1.000
_cell.length_b   1.000
_cell.length_c   1.000
_cell.angle_alpha   90.00
_cell.angle_beta   90.00
_cell.angle_gamma   90.00
#
_symmetry.space_group_name_H-M   'P 1'
#
loop_
_entity.id
_entity.type
_entity.pdbx_description
1 polymer ?
#
loop_
_entity_poly.entity_id
_entity_poly.type
_entity_poly.pdbx_seq_one_letter_code
_entity_poly.pdbx_strand_id
1 'polypeptide(L)'
;MLGEKYRCEFCEFESFNLQGMHRHKKEHKTVKDYHCRFCRKSFLRKRTLVLHERIHTGDRRKVCKECGQAFVQKASLNYHMTKYHPEVHF
;
A
#
# COMPACT_ATOMS: atom_id res chain seq x y z
N MET A 1 27.18 0.31 11.77
CA MET A 1 27.78 -0.54 10.72
C MET A 1 27.11 -0.16 9.40
N LEU A 2 27.80 0.61 8.55
CA LEU A 2 27.33 0.97 7.20
C LEU A 2 27.55 -0.24 6.29
N GLY A 3 26.59 -1.17 6.27
CA GLY A 3 26.60 -2.27 5.32
C GLY A 3 26.44 -1.77 3.89
N GLU A 4 27.04 -2.47 2.94
CA GLU A 4 26.92 -2.15 1.51
C GLU A 4 25.44 -2.05 1.11
N LYS A 5 25.09 -0.90 0.51
CA LYS A 5 23.74 -0.67 -0.01
C LYS A 5 23.64 -1.20 -1.43
N TYR A 6 22.50 -1.77 -1.77
CA TYR A 6 22.13 -2.15 -3.12
C TYR A 6 21.60 -0.92 -3.85
N ARG A 7 22.23 -0.56 -4.97
CA ARG A 7 21.83 0.60 -5.80
C ARG A 7 21.01 0.14 -6.98
N CYS A 8 19.96 0.89 -7.33
CA CYS A 8 19.18 0.64 -8.53
C CYS A 8 19.97 1.13 -9.76
N GLU A 9 19.90 0.40 -10.86
CA GLU A 9 20.56 0.78 -12.13
C GLU A 9 19.75 1.79 -12.95
N PHE A 10 18.46 1.97 -12.63
CA PHE A 10 17.54 2.83 -13.38
C PHE A 10 17.21 4.16 -12.68
N CYS A 11 17.56 4.29 -11.39
CA CYS A 11 17.31 5.51 -10.62
C CYS A 11 18.20 5.56 -9.36
N GLU A 12 18.11 6.65 -8.60
CA GLU A 12 18.92 6.88 -7.39
C GLU A 12 18.47 6.08 -6.16
N PHE A 13 17.49 5.18 -6.30
CA PHE A 13 17.00 4.40 -5.17
C PHE A 13 18.06 3.42 -4.64
N GLU A 14 18.27 3.45 -3.34
CA GLU A 14 19.11 2.52 -2.61
C GLU A 14 18.28 1.64 -1.68
N SER A 15 18.67 0.37 -1.55
CA SER A 15 18.11 -0.56 -0.58
C SER A 15 19.20 -1.12 0.32
N PHE A 16 18.85 -1.42 1.56
CA PHE A 16 19.75 -2.09 2.51
C PHE A 16 19.75 -3.62 2.36
N ASN A 17 18.89 -4.20 1.50
CA ASN A 17 18.88 -5.63 1.19
C ASN A 17 18.38 -5.93 -0.24
N LEU A 18 18.71 -7.12 -0.74
CA LEU A 18 18.30 -7.60 -2.08
C LEU A 18 16.78 -7.69 -2.25
N GLN A 19 16.04 -8.12 -1.23
CA GLN A 19 14.58 -8.28 -1.34
C GLN A 19 13.89 -6.93 -1.59
N GLY A 20 14.35 -5.88 -0.90
CA GLY A 20 13.90 -4.50 -1.08
C GLY A 20 14.22 -4.00 -2.48
N MET A 21 15.43 -4.28 -2.99
CA MET A 21 15.82 -3.96 -4.36
C MET A 21 14.95 -4.71 -5.40
N HIS A 22 14.74 -6.01 -5.24
CA HIS A 22 13.85 -6.80 -6.12
C HIS A 22 12.42 -6.26 -6.13
N ARG A 23 11.90 -5.84 -4.98
CA ARG A 23 10.58 -5.20 -4.91
C ARG A 23 10.56 -3.84 -5.60
N HIS A 24 11.61 -3.04 -5.42
CA HIS A 24 11.74 -1.74 -6.08
C HIS A 24 11.81 -1.87 -7.59
N LYS A 25 12.60 -2.82 -8.12
CA LYS A 25 12.71 -3.07 -9.57
C LYS A 25 11.36 -3.35 -10.24
N LYS A 26 10.34 -3.82 -9.49
CA LYS A 26 8.98 -4.00 -10.02
C LYS A 26 8.28 -2.68 -10.36
N GLU A 27 8.70 -1.54 -9.80
CA GLU A 27 8.15 -0.23 -10.11
C GLU A 27 8.61 0.29 -11.48
N HIS A 28 9.78 -0.17 -11.95
CA HIS A 28 10.28 0.16 -13.30
C HIS A 28 9.59 -0.63 -14.40
N LYS A 29 8.76 -1.62 -14.05
CA LYS A 29 7.94 -2.32 -15.03
C LYS A 29 6.77 -1.43 -15.45
N THR A 30 6.60 -1.28 -16.76
CA THR A 30 5.41 -0.63 -17.35
C THR A 30 4.23 -1.59 -17.49
N VAL A 31 4.52 -2.90 -17.52
CA VAL A 31 3.51 -3.96 -17.64
C VAL A 31 2.88 -4.27 -16.29
N LYS A 32 1.56 -4.14 -16.22
CA LYS A 32 0.75 -4.39 -15.01
C LYS A 32 0.10 -5.76 -15.10
N ASP A 33 0.75 -6.75 -14.52
CA ASP A 33 0.36 -8.17 -14.61
C ASP A 33 -0.88 -8.54 -13.77
N TYR A 34 -1.30 -7.68 -12.84
CA TYR A 34 -2.36 -8.01 -11.87
C TYR A 34 -3.65 -7.27 -12.21
N HIS A 35 -4.59 -7.97 -12.85
CA HIS A 35 -5.86 -7.41 -13.30
C HIS A 35 -6.98 -7.59 -12.26
N CYS A 36 -7.78 -6.55 -12.08
CA CYS A 36 -8.98 -6.61 -11.26
C CYS A 36 -10.05 -7.45 -11.95
N ARG A 37 -10.71 -8.34 -11.20
CA ARG A 37 -11.82 -9.14 -11.74
C ARG A 37 -13.14 -8.39 -11.82
N PHE A 38 -13.27 -7.27 -11.11
CA PHE A 38 -14.49 -6.47 -11.05
C PHE A 38 -14.47 -5.25 -11.99
N CYS A 39 -13.30 -4.84 -12.45
CA CYS A 39 -13.17 -3.69 -13.35
C CYS A 39 -11.90 -3.80 -14.22
N ARG A 40 -11.72 -2.90 -15.19
CA ARG A 40 -10.58 -2.95 -16.13
C ARG A 40 -9.24 -2.46 -15.56
N LYS A 41 -9.14 -2.17 -14.26
CA LYS A 41 -7.90 -1.67 -13.66
C LYS A 41 -6.88 -2.81 -13.46
N SER A 42 -5.61 -2.50 -13.71
CA SER A 42 -4.48 -3.39 -13.46
C SER A 42 -3.44 -2.74 -12.54
N PHE A 43 -2.60 -3.56 -11.91
CA PHE A 43 -1.62 -3.16 -10.91
C PHE A 43 -0.26 -3.88 -11.13
N LEU A 44 0.82 -3.26 -10.67
CA LEU A 44 2.19 -3.84 -10.71
C LEU A 44 2.43 -4.90 -9.63
N ARG A 45 1.62 -4.89 -8.56
CA ARG A 45 1.80 -5.77 -7.39
C ARG A 45 0.49 -6.44 -7.00
N LYS A 46 0.54 -7.76 -6.76
CA LYS A 46 -0.59 -8.56 -6.26
C LYS A 46 -1.24 -7.98 -5.00
N ARG A 47 -0.43 -7.54 -4.03
CA ARG A 47 -0.94 -6.93 -2.78
C ARG A 47 -1.81 -5.70 -3.05
N THR A 48 -1.42 -4.87 -4.01
CA THR A 48 -2.16 -3.66 -4.38
C THR A 48 -3.49 -4.03 -5.04
N LEU A 49 -3.49 -5.03 -5.93
CA LEU A 49 -4.72 -5.58 -6.50
C LEU A 49 -5.67 -6.11 -5.41
N VAL A 50 -5.20 -6.97 -4.51
CA VAL A 50 -6.03 -7.54 -3.44
C VAL A 50 -6.66 -6.45 -2.59
N LEU A 51 -5.91 -5.39 -2.29
CA LEU A 51 -6.43 -4.25 -1.53
C LEU A 51 -7.47 -3.45 -2.31
N HIS A 52 -7.26 -3.29 -3.62
CA HIS A 52 -8.23 -2.66 -4.51
C HIS A 52 -9.52 -3.45 -4.61
N GLU A 53 -9.45 -4.79 -4.71
CA GLU A 53 -10.64 -5.64 -4.82
C GLU A 53 -11.57 -5.52 -3.61
N ARG A 54 -11.04 -5.23 -2.41
CA ARG A 54 -11.87 -4.99 -1.21
C ARG A 54 -12.83 -3.82 -1.35
N ILE A 55 -12.53 -2.87 -2.24
CA ILE A 55 -13.41 -1.73 -2.51
C ILE A 55 -14.69 -2.20 -3.22
N HIS A 56 -14.57 -3.21 -4.09
CA HIS A 56 -15.71 -3.81 -4.79
C HIS A 56 -16.52 -4.72 -3.87
N THR A 57 -15.87 -5.50 -3.02
CA THR A 57 -16.56 -6.43 -2.10
C THR A 57 -17.10 -5.75 -0.85
N GLY A 58 -16.76 -4.47 -0.62
CA GLY A 58 -17.09 -3.76 0.62
C GLY A 58 -16.32 -4.28 1.85
N ASP A 59 -15.25 -5.05 1.69
CA ASP A 59 -14.47 -5.62 2.80
C ASP A 59 -13.68 -4.53 3.54
N ARG A 60 -14.30 -3.95 4.57
CA ARG A 60 -13.80 -2.85 5.39
C ARG A 60 -13.43 -3.31 6.80
N ARG A 61 -12.22 -3.84 6.96
CA ARG A 61 -11.76 -4.44 8.23
C ARG A 61 -11.19 -3.44 9.25
N LYS A 62 -10.99 -2.18 8.87
CA LYS A 62 -10.35 -1.17 9.73
C LYS A 62 -11.43 -0.28 10.31
N VAL A 63 -11.88 -0.61 11.50
CA VAL A 63 -12.99 0.07 12.17
C VAL A 63 -12.44 1.15 13.10
N CYS A 64 -13.00 2.36 13.00
CA CYS A 64 -12.82 3.42 13.99
C CYS A 64 -13.53 3.02 15.28
N LYS A 65 -12.81 3.01 16.40
CA LYS A 65 -13.40 2.63 17.69
C LYS A 65 -14.31 3.70 18.29
N GLU A 66 -14.10 4.96 17.91
CA GLU A 66 -14.86 6.09 18.43
C GLU A 66 -16.24 6.22 17.77
N CYS A 67 -16.32 6.07 16.44
CA CYS A 67 -17.57 6.27 15.70
C CYS A 67 -18.07 5.03 14.94
N GLY A 68 -17.36 3.90 15.01
CA GLY A 68 -17.74 2.67 14.32
C GLY A 68 -17.52 2.67 12.81
N GLN A 69 -17.07 3.78 12.21
CA GLN A 69 -16.88 3.86 10.75
C GLN A 69 -15.79 2.92 10.26
N ALA A 70 -16.08 2.17 9.19
CA ALA A 70 -15.20 1.14 8.67
C ALA A 70 -14.47 1.55 7.37
N PHE A 71 -13.18 1.22 7.31
CA PHE A 71 -12.26 1.54 6.22
C PHE A 71 -11.59 0.29 5.65
N VAL A 72 -11.22 0.35 4.38
CA VAL A 72 -10.47 -0.72 3.70
C VAL A 72 -9.00 -0.75 4.16
N GLN A 73 -8.44 0.42 4.46
CA GLN A 73 -7.01 0.63 4.73
C GLN A 73 -6.76 1.31 6.08
N LYS A 74 -5.65 0.95 6.73
CA LYS A 74 -5.21 1.60 7.97
C LYS A 74 -4.87 3.07 7.74
N ALA A 75 -4.26 3.42 6.61
CA ALA A 75 -3.95 4.81 6.28
C ALA A 75 -5.22 5.68 6.22
N SER A 76 -6.31 5.17 5.63
CA SER A 76 -7.60 5.86 5.60
C SER A 76 -8.21 6.02 6.99
N LEU A 77 -8.12 4.98 7.84
CA LEU A 77 -8.53 5.09 9.23
C LEU A 77 -7.68 6.12 9.99
N ASN A 78 -6.36 6.10 9.83
CA ASN A 78 -5.48 7.05 10.50
C ASN A 78 -5.82 8.50 10.09
N TYR A 79 -6.00 8.76 8.78
CA TYR A 79 -6.42 10.07 8.30
C TYR A 79 -7.77 10.50 8.91
N HIS A 80 -8.72 9.55 8.98
CA HIS A 80 -9.99 9.79 9.65
C HIS A 80 -9.80 10.16 11.13
N MET A 81 -9.01 9.39 11.87
CA MET A 81 -8.74 9.67 13.28
C MET A 81 -8.10 11.05 13.46
N THR A 82 -7.09 11.40 12.66
CA THR A 82 -6.43 12.72 12.78
C THR A 82 -7.35 13.89 12.46
N LYS A 83 -8.35 13.69 11.60
CA LYS A 83 -9.23 14.77 11.13
C LYS A 83 -10.50 14.90 11.97
N TYR A 84 -11.03 13.79 12.44
CA TYR A 84 -12.36 13.72 13.07
C TYR A 84 -12.33 13.28 14.54
N HIS A 85 -11.20 12.75 15.02
CA HIS A 85 -10.97 12.40 16.44
C HIS A 85 -9.55 12.83 16.90
N PRO A 86 -9.15 14.10 16.68
CA PRO A 86 -7.81 14.57 17.02
C PRO A 86 -7.47 14.44 18.51
N GLU A 87 -8.47 14.48 19.39
CA GLU A 87 -8.36 14.36 20.84
C GLU A 87 -7.96 12.94 21.32
N VAL A 88 -8.17 11.91 20.50
CA VAL A 88 -7.92 10.49 20.86
C VAL A 88 -6.46 10.08 20.63
N HIS A 89 -5.66 10.95 20.02
CA HIS A 89 -4.23 10.72 19.79
C HIS A 89 -3.31 11.20 20.92
N PHE A 90 -3.87 11.63 22.07
CA PHE A 90 -3.15 12.05 23.28
C PHE A 90 -3.18 10.99 24.38
#